data_AF-X0ZZJ0-F1
#
_entry.id   AF-X0ZZJ0-F1
#
_cell.length_a   1.000
_cell.length_b   1.000
_cell.length_c   1.000
_cell.angle_alpha   90.00
_cell.angle_beta   90.00
_cell.angle_gamma   90.00
#
_symmetry.space_group_name_H-M   'P 1'
#
loop_
_entity.id
_entity.type
_entity.pdbx_description
1 polymer ?
#
loop_
_entity_poly.entity_id
_entity_poly.type
_entity_poly.pdbx_seq_one_letter_code
_entity_poly.pdbx_strand_id
1 'polypeptide(L)' 'MDENEKDFKEIDFKVNFEMNMPEFYKELNKAISTNNVQSIYGLSKIFTRHFIKKLDN' A
#
# COMPACT_ATOMS: atom_id res chain seq x y z
N MET A 1 4.54 -29.22 -9.62
CA MET A 1 5.36 -28.31 -10.44
C MET A 1 4.37 -27.48 -11.25
N ASP A 2 4.11 -26.22 -10.96
CA ASP A 2 4.83 -25.19 -10.19
C ASP A 2 3.81 -24.37 -9.39
N GLU A 3 3.93 -24.22 -8.07
CA GLU A 3 4.82 -23.24 -7.41
C GLU A 3 4.66 -21.81 -7.94
N ASN A 4 3.43 -21.27 -7.92
CA ASN A 4 3.20 -19.82 -7.95
C ASN A 4 1.97 -19.42 -7.12
N GLU A 5 1.73 -20.10 -5.99
CA GLU A 5 1.10 -19.44 -4.84
C GLU A 5 2.08 -18.36 -4.36
N LYS A 6 2.12 -17.23 -5.08
CA LYS A 6 2.69 -16.00 -4.56
C LYS A 6 1.88 -15.71 -3.31
N ASP A 7 2.47 -15.98 -2.14
CA ASP A 7 1.92 -15.61 -0.84
C ASP A 7 1.25 -14.24 -0.93
N PHE A 8 -0.08 -14.25 -1.07
CA PHE A 8 -0.90 -13.07 -1.24
C PHE A 8 -1.09 -12.45 0.13
N LYS A 9 -0.06 -11.73 0.59
CA LYS A 9 -0.21 -10.85 1.73
C LYS A 9 -0.91 -9.60 1.24
N GLU A 10 -2.23 -9.62 1.33
CA GLU A 10 -3.03 -8.40 1.37
C GLU A 10 -2.34 -7.47 2.38
N ILE A 11 -1.92 -6.29 1.91
CA ILE A 11 -1.18 -5.36 2.75
C ILE A 11 -2.19 -4.78 3.75
N ASP A 12 -2.36 -5.49 4.87
CA ASP A 12 -3.21 -5.09 5.98
C ASP A 12 -2.47 -4.02 6.79
N PHE A 13 -2.42 -2.80 6.23
CA PHE A 13 -2.08 -1.62 7.01
C PHE A 13 -3.23 -1.43 8.01
N LYS A 14 -3.07 -2.02 9.20
CA LYS A 14 -3.95 -1.78 10.35
C LYS A 14 -4.23 -0.28 10.41
N VAL A 15 -5.52 0.05 10.38
CA VAL A 15 -6.12 1.38 10.24
C VAL A 15 -5.78 2.33 11.41
N ASN A 16 -4.85 1.96 12.29
CA ASN A 16 -4.46 2.73 13.46
C ASN A 16 -3.36 3.73 13.11
N PHE A 17 -3.83 4.98 12.97
CA PHE A 17 -3.19 6.25 13.32
C PHE A 17 -1.76 6.50 12.80
N GLU A 18 -1.70 7.47 11.89
CA GLU A 18 -0.50 8.03 11.24
C GLU A 18 0.15 7.13 10.18
N MET A 19 -0.17 7.44 8.93
CA MET A 19 0.59 6.95 7.79
C MET A 19 2.04 7.39 7.92
N ASN A 20 2.95 6.42 8.11
CA ASN A 20 4.38 6.67 8.03
C ASN A 20 4.75 6.92 6.56
N MET A 21 4.89 8.21 6.20
CA MET A 21 5.19 8.63 4.82
C MET A 21 6.51 8.03 4.28
N PRO A 22 7.63 8.02 5.03
CA PRO A 22 8.84 7.33 4.59
C PRO A 22 8.63 5.87 4.19
N GLU A 23 7.90 5.10 5.01
CA GLU A 23 7.65 3.68 4.73
C GLU A 23 6.69 3.49 3.55
N PHE A 24 5.67 4.35 3.45
CA PHE A 24 4.77 4.37 2.31
C PHE A 24 5.53 4.59 0.99
N TYR A 25 6.46 5.54 0.92
CA TYR A 25 7.22 5.80 -0.30
C TYR A 25 8.20 4.66 -0.63
N LYS A 26 8.76 3.98 0.37
CA LYS A 26 9.56 2.76 0.14
C LYS A 26 8.74 1.67 -0.55
N GLU A 27 7.57 1.36 -0.01
CA GLU A 27 6.69 0.34 -0.58
C GLU A 27 6.16 0.75 -1.97
N LEU A 28 5.87 2.04 -2.18
CA LEU A 28 5.50 2.55 -3.50
C LEU A 28 6.62 2.40 -4.52
N ASN A 29 7.85 2.79 -4.17
CA ASN A 29 9.00 2.65 -5.06
C ASN A 29 9.27 1.19 -5.41
N LYS A 30 9.12 0.28 -4.45
CA LYS A 30 9.21 -1.17 -4.67
C LYS A 30 8.11 -1.69 -5.58
N ALA A 31 6.87 -1.23 -5.41
CA ALA A 31 5.74 -1.61 -6.26
C ALA A 31 5.94 -1.12 -7.71
N ILE A 32 6.44 0.11 -7.90
CA ILE A 32 6.77 0.67 -9.21
C ILE A 32 7.92 -0.10 -9.86
N SER A 33 9.02 -0.34 -9.13
CA SER A 33 10.20 -1.02 -9.70
C SER A 33 9.91 -2.48 -10.09
N THR A 34 8.94 -3.12 -9.45
CA THR A 34 8.51 -4.49 -9.75
C THR A 34 7.30 -4.54 -10.70
N ASN A 35 6.84 -3.40 -11.21
CA ASN A 35 5.62 -3.26 -12.02
C ASN A 35 4.38 -3.94 -11.39
N ASN A 36 4.29 -3.91 -10.05
CA ASN A 36 3.21 -4.52 -9.30
C ASN A 36 2.01 -3.57 -9.23
N VAL A 37 1.20 -3.61 -10.29
CA VAL A 37 0.01 -2.76 -10.45
C VAL A 37 -0.99 -2.93 -9.29
N GLN A 38 -1.13 -4.15 -8.74
CA GLN A 38 -2.03 -4.42 -7.62
C GLN A 38 -1.58 -3.68 -6.35
N SER A 39 -0.29 -3.72 -6.03
CA SER A 39 0.26 -2.97 -4.90
C SER A 39 0.16 -1.46 -5.10
N ILE A 40 0.41 -0.95 -6.30
CA ILE A 40 0.24 0.48 -6.62
C ILE A 40 -1.20 0.92 -6.37
N TYR A 41 -2.18 0.12 -6.80
CA TYR A 41 -3.60 0.40 -6.56
C TYR A 41 -3.98 0.35 -5.07
N GLY A 42 -3.44 -0.62 -4.31
CA GLY A 42 -3.65 -0.70 -2.86
C GLY A 42 -3.10 0.53 -2.14
N LEU A 43 -1.88 0.93 -2.49
CA LEU A 43 -1.21 2.11 -1.92
C LEU A 43 -1.95 3.41 -2.25
N SER A 44 -2.47 3.57 -3.48
CA SER A 44 -3.23 4.77 -3.85
C SER A 44 -4.52 4.91 -3.05
N LYS A 45 -5.25 3.81 -2.79
CA LYS A 45 -6.42 3.80 -1.90
C LYS A 45 -6.07 4.21 -0.49
N ILE A 46 -4.97 3.68 0.03
CA ILE A 46 -4.48 3.99 1.39
C ILE A 46 -4.14 5.49 1.51
N PHE A 47 -3.40 6.03 0.53
CA PHE A 47 -3.06 7.46 0.45
C PHE A 47 -4.31 8.34 0.44
N THR A 48 -5.24 8.07 -0.47
CA THR A 48 -6.48 8.86 -0.58
C THR A 48 -7.31 8.84 0.70
N ARG A 49 -7.46 7.67 1.34
CA ARG A 49 -8.18 7.54 2.62
C ARG A 49 -7.53 8.36 3.74
N HIS A 50 -6.20 8.41 3.79
CA HIS A 50 -5.49 9.19 4.78
C HIS A 50 -5.72 10.70 4.60
N PHE A 51 -5.70 11.20 3.37
CA PHE A 51 -5.93 12.61 3.09
C PHE A 51 -7.39 13.02 3.31
N ILE A 52 -8.36 12.19 2.93
CA ILE A 52 -9.78 12.47 3.21
C ILE A 52 -10.03 12.57 4.72
N LYS A 53 -9.53 11.61 5.52
CA LYS A 53 -9.66 11.65 6.99
C LYS A 53 -9.02 12.88 7.65
N LYS A 54 -8.02 13.49 6.99
CA LYS A 54 -7.41 14.75 7.44
C LYS A 54 -8.24 15.99 7.10
N LEU A 55 -9.16 15.91 6.14
CA LEU A 55 -10.07 17.02 5.79
C LEU A 55 -11.30 17.05 6.70
N ASP A 56 -11.68 15.91 7.28
CA ASP A 56 -12.82 15.77 8.21
C ASP A 56 -12.48 16.16 9.66
N ASN A 57 -11.22 16.48 9.97
CA ASN A 57 -10.75 17.00 11.27
C ASN A 57 -10.29 18.45 11.14
#